data_AF-A0A6A0AJH1-F1
#
_entry.id   AF-A0A6A0AJH1-F1
#
_cell.length_a   1.000
_cell.length_b   1.000
_cell.length_c   1.000
_cell.angle_alpha   90.00
_cell.angle_beta   90.00
_cell.angle_gamma   90.00
#
_symmetry.space_group_name_H-M   'P 1'
#
loop_
_entity.id
_entity.type
_entity.pdbx_description
1 polymer ?
#
loop_
_entity_poly.entity_id
_entity_poly.type
_entity_poly.pdbx_seq_one_letter_code
_entity_poly.pdbx_strand_id
1 'polypeptide(L)'
;GNGGSHEKCRRRWDLCDSPILRYKNFVAWDRAIMHLEKAFGFVCAPHQWISRMDSADKMIVCERGDLVMVFNFHPTNSYTDYKVGTLMKGPYKIVLSSDEEVFGGWKNVTKESDVSFSGDKGGHDRRPNSMLVYAPSRTVVVYAPAEECDKDADLKSWGIPGLAVKGLGPYYAR
;
A
#
# COMPACT_ATOMS: atom_id res chain seq x y z
N GLY A 1 -38.06 -0.42 -17.22
CA GLY A 1 -37.60 0.05 -15.89
C GLY A 1 -37.72 -1.08 -14.87
N ASN A 2 -37.38 -0.85 -13.59
CA ASN A 2 -37.45 -1.83 -12.50
C ASN A 2 -38.82 -1.88 -11.77
N GLY A 3 -39.90 -1.44 -12.43
CA GLY A 3 -41.25 -1.40 -11.86
C GLY A 3 -41.45 -0.40 -10.71
N GLY A 4 -40.60 0.63 -10.57
CA GLY A 4 -40.72 1.60 -9.47
C GLY A 4 -40.16 1.07 -8.14
N SER A 5 -39.33 0.02 -8.17
CA SER A 5 -38.74 -0.57 -6.97
C SER A 5 -37.70 0.35 -6.32
N HIS A 6 -37.83 0.53 -5.01
CA HIS A 6 -36.88 1.25 -4.15
C HIS A 6 -35.90 0.31 -3.42
N GLU A 7 -35.91 -1.00 -3.68
CA GLU A 7 -35.13 -2.00 -2.93
C GLU A 7 -33.61 -1.72 -2.91
N LYS A 8 -33.08 -1.17 -4.01
CA LYS A 8 -31.66 -0.78 -4.14
C LYS A 8 -31.38 0.70 -3.86
N CYS A 9 -32.42 1.51 -3.60
CA CYS A 9 -32.30 2.92 -3.25
C CYS A 9 -32.06 3.09 -1.74
N ARG A 10 -31.04 2.41 -1.22
CA ARG A 10 -30.69 2.43 0.22
C ARG A 10 -29.20 2.16 0.40
N ARG A 11 -28.68 2.53 1.57
CA ARG A 11 -27.32 2.14 2.00
C ARG A 11 -27.43 1.12 3.13
N ARG A 12 -26.60 0.08 3.07
CA ARG A 12 -26.52 -0.99 4.06
C ARG A 12 -25.30 -0.80 4.94
N TRP A 13 -25.34 0.24 5.77
CA TRP A 13 -24.25 0.54 6.71
C TRP A 13 -24.05 -0.58 7.74
N ASP A 14 -25.13 -1.29 8.06
CA ASP A 14 -25.14 -2.46 8.93
C ASP A 14 -24.18 -3.58 8.48
N LEU A 15 -23.85 -3.67 7.19
CA LEU A 15 -22.90 -4.66 6.69
C LEU A 15 -21.47 -4.38 7.18
N CYS A 16 -21.09 -3.11 7.26
CA CYS A 16 -19.77 -2.69 7.74
C CYS A 16 -19.65 -2.75 9.26
N ASP A 17 -20.75 -2.46 9.97
CA ASP A 17 -20.79 -2.45 11.44
C ASP A 17 -20.83 -3.88 12.03
N SER A 18 -21.26 -4.86 11.24
CA SER A 18 -21.39 -6.24 11.68
C SER A 18 -20.02 -6.89 11.94
N PRO A 19 -19.73 -7.37 13.16
CA PRO A 19 -18.43 -7.94 13.50
C PRO A 19 -18.17 -9.31 12.83
N ILE A 20 -19.23 -10.01 12.43
CA ILE A 20 -19.16 -11.35 11.80
C ILE A 20 -18.95 -11.29 10.28
N LEU A 21 -19.14 -10.12 9.67
CA LEU A 21 -18.93 -9.93 8.23
C LEU A 21 -17.53 -9.37 7.95
N ARG A 22 -17.07 -9.55 6.71
CA ARG A 22 -15.75 -9.08 6.25
C ARG A 22 -15.77 -7.68 5.63
N TYR A 23 -16.93 -7.02 5.52
CA TYR A 23 -17.02 -5.66 4.94
C TYR A 23 -16.20 -4.62 5.72
N LYS A 24 -16.06 -4.81 7.04
CA LYS A 24 -15.20 -3.98 7.89
C LYS A 24 -13.75 -3.89 7.40
N ASN A 25 -13.24 -4.95 6.77
CA ASN A 25 -11.88 -5.00 6.25
C ASN A 25 -11.69 -4.04 5.06
N PHE A 26 -12.68 -3.98 4.16
CA PHE A 26 -12.65 -3.03 3.04
C PHE A 26 -12.74 -1.58 3.51
N VAL A 27 -13.56 -1.31 4.53
CA VAL A 27 -13.65 0.02 5.14
C VAL A 27 -12.34 0.40 5.84
N ALA A 28 -11.70 -0.54 6.53
CA ALA A 28 -10.40 -0.32 7.15
C ALA A 28 -9.33 0.01 6.10
N TRP A 29 -9.31 -0.71 4.98
CA TRP A 29 -8.40 -0.45 3.86
C TRP A 29 -8.62 0.92 3.24
N ASP A 30 -9.88 1.28 2.94
CA ASP A 30 -10.24 2.60 2.40
C ASP A 30 -9.80 3.73 3.33
N ARG A 31 -10.07 3.60 4.63
CA ARG A 31 -9.59 4.55 5.66
C ARG A 31 -8.06 4.65 5.64
N ALA A 32 -7.34 3.54 5.59
CA ALA A 32 -5.88 3.54 5.58
C ALA A 32 -5.32 4.25 4.33
N ILE A 33 -5.90 4.04 3.15
CA ILE A 33 -5.51 4.76 1.93
C ILE A 33 -5.77 6.26 2.05
N MET A 34 -6.93 6.67 2.56
CA MET A 34 -7.25 8.09 2.73
C MET A 34 -6.27 8.78 3.69
N HIS A 35 -5.87 8.10 4.76
CA HIS A 35 -4.87 8.61 5.69
C HIS A 35 -3.44 8.58 5.12
N LEU A 36 -3.11 7.59 4.30
CA LEU A 36 -1.86 7.55 3.55
C LEU A 36 -1.78 8.71 2.56
N GLU A 37 -2.87 9.01 1.85
CA GLU A 37 -2.95 10.19 0.99
C GLU A 37 -2.68 11.42 1.85
N LYS A 38 -3.47 11.62 2.90
CA LYS A 38 -3.37 12.78 3.78
C LYS A 38 -1.93 13.01 4.27
N ALA A 39 -1.19 11.93 4.55
CA ALA A 39 0.20 11.96 4.99
C ALA A 39 1.23 12.30 3.91
N PHE A 40 1.03 11.88 2.66
CA PHE A 40 2.02 12.00 1.57
C PHE A 40 1.60 12.94 0.42
N GLY A 41 0.33 13.33 0.33
CA GLY A 41 -0.22 14.14 -0.76
C GLY A 41 -0.07 13.49 -2.14
N PHE A 42 0.00 12.15 -2.22
CA PHE A 42 0.42 11.47 -3.45
C PHE A 42 -0.57 11.63 -4.60
N VAL A 43 -1.85 11.94 -4.37
CA VAL A 43 -2.82 12.12 -5.46
C VAL A 43 -2.47 13.38 -6.28
N CYS A 44 -2.06 14.46 -5.63
CA CYS A 44 -1.68 15.71 -6.28
C CYS A 44 -0.18 15.86 -6.50
N ALA A 45 0.62 14.83 -6.20
CA ALA A 45 2.06 14.90 -6.36
C ALA A 45 2.45 15.08 -7.84
N PRO A 46 3.40 15.97 -8.14
CA PRO A 46 3.85 16.21 -9.52
C PRO A 46 4.64 15.01 -10.09
N HIS A 47 5.31 14.25 -9.22
CA HIS A 47 6.05 13.05 -9.63
C HIS A 47 5.09 11.87 -9.79
N GLN A 48 4.99 11.36 -11.01
CA GLN A 48 4.27 10.14 -11.35
C GLN A 48 5.10 9.35 -12.37
N TRP A 49 5.40 8.10 -12.07
CA TRP A 49 6.16 7.24 -12.98
C TRP A 49 5.66 5.80 -12.91
N ILE A 50 5.54 5.12 -14.05
CA ILE A 50 5.24 3.69 -14.09
C ILE A 50 6.53 3.00 -14.53
N SER A 51 7.21 2.33 -13.60
CA SER A 51 8.45 1.62 -13.90
C SER A 51 8.16 0.30 -14.62
N ARG A 52 7.11 -0.43 -14.20
CA ARG A 52 6.80 -1.74 -14.77
C ARG A 52 5.31 -1.94 -15.05
N MET A 53 5.03 -2.51 -16.21
CA MET A 53 3.72 -3.05 -16.60
C MET A 53 3.94 -4.39 -17.29
N ASP A 54 4.05 -5.45 -16.50
CA ASP A 54 4.36 -6.79 -17.00
C ASP A 54 3.09 -7.63 -17.15
N SER A 55 2.77 -7.96 -18.40
CA SER A 55 1.60 -8.78 -18.70
C SER A 55 1.82 -10.27 -18.43
N ALA A 56 3.05 -10.77 -18.40
CA ALA A 56 3.33 -12.17 -18.07
C ALA A 56 3.20 -12.36 -16.55
N ASP A 57 3.98 -11.59 -15.80
CA ASP A 57 4.00 -11.65 -14.33
C ASP A 57 2.73 -11.07 -13.69
N LYS A 58 1.93 -10.30 -14.43
CA LYS A 58 0.77 -9.54 -13.91
C LYS A 58 1.18 -8.54 -12.82
N MET A 59 2.34 -7.94 -13.01
CA MET A 59 2.93 -6.99 -12.06
C MET A 59 2.81 -5.57 -12.59
N ILE A 60 2.39 -4.67 -11.72
CA ILE A 60 2.44 -3.22 -11.96
C ILE A 60 3.26 -2.59 -10.86
N VAL A 61 4.26 -1.80 -11.26
CA VAL A 61 5.07 -1.01 -10.33
C VAL A 61 4.98 0.44 -10.75
N CYS A 62 4.58 1.30 -9.84
CA CYS A 62 4.55 2.73 -10.06
C CYS A 62 5.06 3.51 -8.87
N GLU A 63 5.51 4.72 -9.16
CA GLU A 63 5.92 5.73 -8.19
C GLU A 63 4.94 6.88 -8.26
N ARG A 64 4.55 7.40 -7.10
CA ARG A 64 3.73 8.60 -7.02
C ARG A 64 4.11 9.42 -5.79
N GLY A 65 4.57 10.65 -6.01
CA GLY A 65 5.26 11.41 -4.97
C GLY A 65 6.48 10.64 -4.45
N ASP A 66 6.58 10.51 -3.12
CA ASP A 66 7.68 9.80 -2.46
C ASP A 66 7.41 8.28 -2.28
N LEU A 67 6.28 7.79 -2.79
CA LEU A 67 5.83 6.41 -2.60
C LEU A 67 6.18 5.52 -3.81
N VAL A 68 6.56 4.27 -3.52
CA VAL A 68 6.69 3.19 -4.50
C VAL A 68 5.61 2.16 -4.24
N MET A 69 4.73 1.92 -5.21
CA MET A 69 3.60 1.01 -5.11
C MET A 69 3.83 -0.21 -5.99
N VAL A 70 3.75 -1.40 -5.40
CA VAL A 70 3.95 -2.68 -6.06
C VAL A 70 2.63 -3.45 -6.01
N PHE A 71 2.06 -3.72 -7.18
CA PHE A 71 0.82 -4.47 -7.34
C PHE A 71 1.13 -5.82 -7.99
N ASN A 72 0.79 -6.91 -7.30
CA ASN A 72 0.80 -8.25 -7.85
C ASN A 72 -0.63 -8.70 -8.14
N PHE A 73 -1.04 -8.64 -9.40
CA PHE A 73 -2.35 -9.13 -9.85
C PHE A 73 -2.34 -10.60 -10.25
N HIS A 74 -1.22 -11.30 -10.10
CA HIS A 74 -1.15 -12.70 -10.46
C HIS A 74 -2.08 -13.53 -9.55
N PRO A 75 -2.90 -14.44 -10.10
CA PRO A 75 -3.90 -15.15 -9.32
C PRO A 75 -3.33 -16.16 -8.32
N THR A 76 -2.10 -16.64 -8.55
CA THR A 76 -1.46 -17.73 -7.78
C THR A 76 0.03 -17.50 -7.44
N ASN A 77 0.82 -17.03 -8.40
CA ASN A 77 2.26 -16.82 -8.23
C ASN A 77 2.57 -15.69 -7.24
N SER A 78 3.46 -16.01 -6.31
CA SER A 78 4.12 -15.07 -5.41
C SER A 78 5.59 -15.00 -5.80
N TYR A 79 6.16 -13.80 -5.77
CA TYR A 79 7.53 -13.57 -6.23
C TYR A 79 8.42 -13.18 -5.06
N THR A 80 9.50 -13.94 -4.86
CA THR A 80 10.59 -13.60 -3.92
C THR A 80 11.69 -12.84 -4.66
N ASP A 81 12.37 -11.94 -3.95
CA ASP A 81 13.47 -11.15 -4.49
C ASP A 81 13.13 -10.43 -5.81
N TYR A 82 11.88 -9.96 -5.95
CA TYR A 82 11.43 -9.28 -7.15
C TYR A 82 12.08 -7.90 -7.25
N LYS A 83 12.76 -7.63 -8.35
CA LYS A 83 13.49 -6.37 -8.54
C LYS A 83 12.54 -5.25 -8.93
N VAL A 84 12.56 -4.16 -8.16
CA VAL A 84 11.70 -2.98 -8.30
C VAL A 84 12.58 -1.76 -8.46
N GLY A 85 12.43 -1.01 -9.56
CA GLY A 85 13.17 0.23 -9.79
C GLY A 85 12.65 1.39 -8.92
N THR A 86 13.54 2.25 -8.43
CA THR A 86 13.22 3.41 -7.58
C THR A 86 13.97 4.68 -8.02
N LEU A 87 13.34 5.86 -7.86
CA LEU A 87 14.00 7.16 -8.08
C LEU A 87 15.08 7.41 -7.03
N MET A 88 14.63 7.49 -5.78
CA MET A 88 15.43 7.95 -4.67
C MET A 88 16.26 6.80 -4.13
N LYS A 89 17.52 7.12 -3.82
CA LYS A 89 18.38 6.21 -3.07
C LYS A 89 17.97 6.28 -1.60
N GLY A 90 17.97 5.14 -0.94
CA GLY A 90 17.75 5.10 0.50
C GLY A 90 17.10 3.79 0.94
N PRO A 91 17.06 3.55 2.26
CA PRO A 91 16.24 2.50 2.81
C PRO A 91 14.77 2.87 2.66
N TYR A 92 13.98 1.93 2.14
CA TYR A 92 12.53 2.00 2.14
C TYR A 92 11.97 1.07 3.21
N LYS A 93 10.80 1.38 3.74
CA LYS A 93 10.02 0.49 4.61
C LYS A 93 8.59 0.38 4.10
N ILE A 94 7.93 -0.72 4.47
CA ILE A 94 6.50 -0.92 4.18
C ILE A 94 5.71 0.11 4.99
N VAL A 95 5.00 0.99 4.30
CA VAL A 95 4.10 1.97 4.94
C VAL A 95 2.66 1.47 4.99
N LEU A 96 2.25 0.70 3.98
CA LEU A 96 0.93 0.10 3.88
C LEU A 96 1.01 -1.20 3.09
N SER A 97 0.35 -2.26 3.56
CA SER A 97 0.24 -3.54 2.87
C SER A 97 -1.20 -4.00 2.89
N SER A 98 -1.75 -4.44 1.75
CA SER A 98 -3.09 -5.03 1.72
C SER A 98 -3.14 -6.41 2.38
N ASP A 99 -1.99 -7.02 2.64
CA ASP A 99 -1.88 -8.33 3.27
C ASP A 99 -1.88 -8.25 4.80
N GLU A 100 -2.05 -7.07 5.40
CA GLU A 100 -2.24 -6.96 6.85
C GLU A 100 -3.56 -7.60 7.31
N GLU A 101 -3.55 -8.20 8.50
CA GLU A 101 -4.72 -8.89 9.07
C GLU A 101 -5.93 -7.97 9.26
N VAL A 102 -5.70 -6.69 9.58
CA VAL A 102 -6.78 -5.70 9.73
C VAL A 102 -7.54 -5.46 8.42
N PHE A 103 -6.92 -5.72 7.27
CA PHE A 103 -7.53 -5.66 5.95
C PHE A 103 -7.98 -7.05 5.47
N GLY A 104 -7.88 -8.08 6.30
CA GLY A 104 -8.24 -9.45 5.98
C GLY A 104 -7.20 -10.22 5.18
N GLY A 105 -5.95 -9.74 5.17
CA GLY A 105 -4.81 -10.45 4.61
C GLY A 105 -4.21 -11.49 5.56
N TRP A 106 -3.12 -12.11 5.14
CA TRP A 106 -2.48 -13.25 5.79
C TRP A 106 -1.17 -12.90 6.53
N LYS A 107 -0.78 -11.62 6.55
CA LYS A 107 0.48 -11.10 7.11
C LYS A 107 1.75 -11.75 6.54
N ASN A 108 1.76 -12.16 5.26
CA ASN A 108 3.01 -12.64 4.64
C ASN A 108 3.98 -11.48 4.36
N VAL A 109 3.44 -10.29 4.07
CA VAL A 109 4.20 -9.05 3.90
C VAL A 109 3.58 -7.98 4.79
N THR A 110 4.24 -7.73 5.92
CA THR A 110 3.71 -6.86 6.99
C THR A 110 4.72 -5.81 7.41
N LYS A 111 4.22 -4.63 7.80
CA LYS A 111 5.00 -3.57 8.44
C LYS A 111 5.67 -4.03 9.74
N GLU A 112 5.10 -5.03 10.43
CA GLU A 112 5.62 -5.55 11.71
C GLU A 112 7.02 -6.17 11.56
N SER A 113 7.38 -6.61 10.35
CA SER A 113 8.70 -7.17 10.05
C SER A 113 9.84 -6.15 10.15
N ASP A 114 9.52 -4.85 10.10
CA ASP A 114 10.46 -3.71 10.13
C ASP A 114 11.65 -3.77 9.16
N VAL A 115 11.52 -4.56 8.09
CA VAL A 115 12.59 -4.76 7.12
C VAL A 115 12.83 -3.48 6.33
N SER A 116 14.11 -3.08 6.23
CA SER A 116 14.55 -1.96 5.41
C SER A 116 15.08 -2.46 4.06
N PHE A 117 14.58 -1.87 2.98
CA PHE A 117 14.91 -2.24 1.61
C PHE A 117 15.88 -1.23 1.02
N SER A 118 17.13 -1.64 0.75
CA SER A 118 18.13 -0.74 0.17
C SER A 118 17.87 -0.47 -1.32
N GLY A 119 17.52 0.78 -1.65
CA GLY A 119 17.38 1.27 -3.01
C GLY A 119 18.73 1.66 -3.63
N ASP A 120 19.67 0.72 -3.75
CA ASP A 120 20.99 0.96 -4.35
C ASP A 120 21.53 -0.24 -5.16
N LYS A 121 20.67 -1.19 -5.53
CA LYS A 121 21.04 -2.41 -6.30
C LYS A 121 21.20 -2.17 -7.81
N GLY A 122 21.67 -0.98 -8.18
CA GLY A 122 21.82 -0.49 -9.55
C GLY A 122 20.51 -0.15 -10.25
N GLY A 123 20.60 0.30 -11.50
CA GLY A 123 19.44 0.68 -12.28
C GLY A 123 18.56 -0.51 -12.70
N HIS A 124 17.25 -0.29 -12.77
CA HIS A 124 16.26 -1.24 -13.28
C HIS A 124 15.05 -0.47 -13.81
N ASP A 125 14.38 -0.98 -14.85
CA ASP A 125 13.11 -0.42 -15.36
C ASP A 125 13.13 1.12 -15.56
N ARG A 126 14.22 1.62 -16.16
CA ARG A 126 14.49 3.06 -16.42
C ARG A 126 14.54 3.93 -15.14
N ARG A 127 14.84 3.32 -14.01
CA ARG A 127 15.14 3.98 -12.74
C ARG A 127 16.63 3.87 -12.41
N PRO A 128 17.21 4.89 -11.76
CA PRO A 128 18.64 4.88 -11.41
C PRO A 128 18.96 3.86 -10.30
N ASN A 129 17.99 3.57 -9.43
CA ASN A 129 18.14 2.68 -8.29
C ASN A 129 17.13 1.53 -8.35
N SER A 130 17.30 0.54 -7.47
CA SER A 130 16.35 -0.55 -7.30
C SER A 130 16.48 -1.24 -5.95
N MET A 131 15.41 -1.91 -5.55
CA MET A 131 15.31 -2.76 -4.36
C MET A 131 14.75 -4.14 -4.74
N LEU A 132 14.93 -5.14 -3.87
CA LEU A 132 14.33 -6.47 -4.02
C LEU A 132 13.22 -6.63 -3.00
N VAL A 133 12.03 -7.04 -3.42
CA VAL A 133 10.87 -7.17 -2.56
C VAL A 133 10.25 -8.57 -2.63
N TYR A 134 9.55 -8.95 -1.59
CA TYR A 134 8.62 -10.07 -1.64
C TYR A 134 7.24 -9.57 -2.04
N ALA A 135 6.67 -10.12 -3.11
CA ALA A 135 5.38 -9.73 -3.66
C ALA A 135 4.44 -10.95 -3.72
N PRO A 136 3.62 -11.18 -2.66
CA PRO A 136 2.64 -12.25 -2.65
C PRO A 136 1.55 -12.06 -3.72
N SER A 137 0.96 -13.15 -4.19
CA SER A 137 -0.14 -13.11 -5.17
C SER A 137 -1.32 -12.28 -4.68
N ARG A 138 -1.94 -11.47 -5.56
CA ARG A 138 -3.13 -10.64 -5.27
C ARG A 138 -2.93 -9.61 -4.15
N THR A 139 -1.74 -9.04 -4.04
CA THR A 139 -1.44 -8.02 -3.03
C THR A 139 -1.04 -6.69 -3.65
N VAL A 140 -1.21 -5.63 -2.86
CA VAL A 140 -0.55 -4.34 -3.08
C VAL A 140 0.25 -4.00 -1.84
N VAL A 141 1.51 -3.62 -2.06
CA VAL A 141 2.41 -3.16 -1.02
C VAL A 141 2.94 -1.79 -1.41
N VAL A 142 2.88 -0.85 -0.46
CA VAL A 142 3.37 0.51 -0.61
C VAL A 142 4.59 0.69 0.26
N TYR A 143 5.65 1.21 -0.35
CA TYR A 143 6.91 1.52 0.28
C TYR A 143 7.11 3.03 0.31
N ALA A 144 7.64 3.52 1.43
CA ALA A 144 8.02 4.91 1.63
C ALA A 144 9.45 5.01 2.19
N PRO A 145 10.11 6.18 2.13
CA PRO A 145 11.40 6.40 2.77
C PRO A 145 11.35 5.99 4.24
N ALA A 146 12.36 5.27 4.72
CA ALA A 146 12.33 4.67 6.06
C ALA A 146 12.21 5.72 7.18
N GLU A 147 12.70 6.94 6.98
CA GLU A 147 12.56 8.03 7.97
C GLU A 147 11.10 8.45 8.23
N GLU A 148 10.20 8.22 7.27
CA GLU A 148 8.76 8.55 7.33
C GLU A 148 7.92 7.37 7.83
N CYS A 149 8.54 6.22 8.10
CA CYS A 149 7.88 5.01 8.53
C CYS A 149 8.09 4.74 10.02
N ASP A 150 7.04 4.29 10.69
CA ASP A 150 7.05 3.82 12.07
C ASP A 150 6.12 2.60 12.18
N LYS A 151 6.72 1.41 12.39
CA LYS A 151 5.98 0.15 12.45
C LYS A 151 4.94 0.11 13.57
N ASP A 152 5.17 0.89 14.63
CA ASP A 152 4.35 0.96 15.84
C ASP A 152 3.39 2.17 15.80
N ALA A 153 3.31 2.88 14.66
CA ALA A 153 2.45 4.05 14.51
C ALA A 153 0.97 3.76 14.78
N ASP A 154 0.49 2.59 14.38
CA ASP A 154 -0.89 2.17 14.54
C ASP A 154 -1.26 1.74 15.97
N LEU A 155 -0.26 1.52 16.83
CA LEU A 155 -0.44 1.26 18.26
C LEU A 155 -0.66 2.55 19.07
N LYS A 156 -0.39 3.72 18.48
CA LYS A 156 -0.56 5.02 19.13
C LYS A 156 -2.04 5.41 19.14
N SER A 157 -2.43 6.26 20.09
CA SER A 157 -3.84 6.69 20.27
C SER A 157 -4.45 7.40 19.05
N TRP A 158 -3.61 8.02 18.22
CA TRP A 158 -3.98 8.70 16.97
C TRP A 158 -3.68 7.86 15.72
N GLY A 159 -3.14 6.65 15.90
CA GLY A 159 -2.74 5.75 14.83
C GLY A 159 -3.91 5.22 14.02
N ILE A 160 -3.63 4.85 12.77
CA ILE A 160 -4.60 4.17 11.91
C ILE A 160 -4.19 2.70 11.81
N PRO A 161 -5.05 1.75 12.20
CA PRO A 161 -4.74 0.32 12.16
C PRO A 161 -4.14 -0.12 10.82
N GLY A 162 -2.98 -0.78 10.86
CA GLY A 162 -2.29 -1.30 9.66
C GLY A 162 -1.49 -0.26 8.86
N LEU A 163 -1.48 1.01 9.26
CA LEU A 163 -0.73 2.08 8.58
C LEU A 163 0.54 2.42 9.38
N ALA A 164 1.70 2.39 8.73
CA ALA A 164 3.00 2.62 9.35
C ALA A 164 3.55 4.05 9.15
N VAL A 165 2.67 5.06 9.12
CA VAL A 165 3.07 6.46 8.91
C VAL A 165 3.60 7.07 10.21
N LYS A 166 4.79 7.67 10.16
CA LYS A 166 5.35 8.37 11.31
C LYS A 166 4.70 9.75 11.49
N GLY A 167 4.16 10.00 12.69
CA GLY A 167 3.54 11.28 13.02
C GLY A 167 2.36 11.60 12.11
N LEU A 168 2.29 12.85 11.62
CA LEU A 168 1.29 13.28 10.65
C LEU A 168 1.68 12.98 9.19
N GLY A 169 2.87 12.40 8.97
CA GLY A 169 3.46 12.20 7.65
C GLY A 169 4.23 13.41 7.12
N PRO A 170 5.01 13.23 6.04
CA PRO A 170 5.92 14.23 5.52
C PRO A 170 5.21 15.45 4.93
N TYR A 171 3.96 15.30 4.46
CA TYR A 171 3.22 16.40 3.84
C TYR A 171 2.97 17.55 4.81
N TYR A 172 2.67 17.26 6.07
CA TYR A 172 2.44 18.28 7.11
C TYR A 172 3.71 18.76 7.81
N ALA A 173 4.84 18.08 7.61
CA ALA A 173 6.11 18.45 8.20
C ALA A 173 6.89 19.49 7.38
N ARG A 174 6.44 19.79 6.15
CA ARG A 174 7.04 20.74 5.21
C ARG A 174 6.42 22.13 5.29
#